data_AF-A0A8C0VZD7-F1
#
_entry.id   AF-A0A8C0VZD7-F1
#
_cell.length_a   1.000
_cell.length_b   1.000
_cell.length_c   1.000
_cell.angle_alpha   90.00
_cell.angle_beta   90.00
_cell.angle_gamma   90.00
#
_symmetry.space_group_name_H-M   'P 1'
#
loop_
_entity.id
_entity.type
_entity.pdbx_description
1 polymer ?
#
loop_
_entity_poly.entity_id
_entity_poly.type
_entity_poly.pdbx_seq_one_letter_code
_entity_poly.pdbx_strand_id
1 'polypeptide(L)'
;QNGLLQKLLQEDTHDYDLIVIGGGSGGLSCAKEAAILGKKVMVLDFVVPSPQGSSWGLGGTCVNVGCIPKKLMHQAALLGQALQDSRKFGWDYSQQGA
;
A
#
# COMPACT_ATOMS: atom_id res chain seq x y z
N GLN A 1 -33.01 -8.90 -16.50
CA GLN A 1 -34.19 -8.20 -15.96
C GLN A 1 -34.25 -8.52 -14.47
N ASN A 2 -33.90 -7.58 -13.59
CA ASN A 2 -33.98 -7.80 -12.15
C ASN A 2 -35.47 -7.82 -11.76
N GLY A 3 -35.96 -8.97 -11.29
CA GLY A 3 -37.38 -9.21 -11.03
C GLY A 3 -37.89 -8.50 -9.77
N LEU A 4 -39.22 -8.45 -9.64
CA LEU A 4 -39.95 -7.84 -8.51
C LEU A 4 -39.47 -8.39 -7.14
N LEU A 5 -39.12 -9.68 -7.09
CA LEU A 5 -38.58 -10.33 -5.89
C LEU A 5 -37.24 -9.72 -5.43
N GLN A 6 -36.34 -9.39 -6.36
CA GLN A 6 -35.06 -8.77 -6.02
C GLN A 6 -35.26 -7.39 -5.38
N LYS A 7 -36.25 -6.63 -5.90
CA LYS A 7 -36.66 -5.33 -5.37
C LYS A 7 -37.35 -5.40 -4.01
N LEU A 8 -38.10 -6.47 -3.74
CA LEU A 8 -38.77 -6.70 -2.45
C LEU A 8 -37.80 -7.24 -1.38
N LEU A 9 -36.73 -7.94 -1.80
CA LEU A 9 -35.67 -8.40 -0.91
C LEU A 9 -34.63 -7.32 -0.60
N GLN A 10 -34.50 -6.30 -1.47
CA GLN A 10 -33.62 -5.14 -1.26
C GLN A 10 -34.35 -4.04 -0.48
N GLU A 11 -34.53 -4.25 0.83
CA GLU A 11 -34.65 -3.14 1.79
C GLU A 11 -33.27 -2.79 2.34
N ASP A 12 -32.36 -2.34 1.47
CA ASP A 12 -31.06 -1.84 1.93
C ASP A 12 -31.23 -0.40 2.41
N THR A 13 -31.25 -0.22 3.73
CA THR A 13 -31.30 1.09 4.40
C THR A 13 -30.00 1.89 4.29
N HIS A 14 -28.97 1.34 3.64
CA HIS A 14 -27.63 1.91 3.56
C HIS A 14 -27.11 1.95 2.12
N ASP A 15 -26.38 3.01 1.78
CA ASP A 15 -25.81 3.17 0.44
C ASP A 15 -24.70 2.18 0.10
N TYR A 16 -24.03 1.58 1.09
CA TYR A 16 -22.89 0.68 0.92
C TYR A 16 -23.01 -0.53 1.85
N ASP A 17 -22.59 -1.70 1.37
CA ASP A 17 -22.48 -2.92 2.17
C ASP A 17 -21.31 -2.88 3.18
N LEU A 18 -20.24 -2.13 2.84
CA LEU A 18 -19.04 -2.00 3.67
C LEU A 18 -18.42 -0.61 3.50
N ILE A 19 -18.08 0.03 4.61
CA ILE A 19 -17.27 1.25 4.64
C ILE A 19 -15.95 0.94 5.35
N VAL A 20 -14.84 1.14 4.65
CA VAL A 20 -13.49 0.98 5.20
C VAL A 20 -12.90 2.36 5.47
N ILE A 21 -12.56 2.63 6.73
CA ILE A 21 -11.88 3.85 7.16
C ILE A 21 -10.39 3.54 7.32
N GLY A 22 -9.59 4.06 6.38
CA GLY A 22 -8.14 3.85 6.27
C GLY A 22 -7.76 3.01 5.04
N GLY A 23 -7.10 3.64 4.07
CA GLY A 23 -6.60 3.04 2.83
C GLY A 23 -5.20 2.44 2.94
N GLY A 24 -4.88 1.84 4.08
CA GLY A 24 -3.63 1.10 4.29
C GLY A 24 -3.71 -0.36 3.81
N SER A 25 -2.62 -1.12 4.02
CA SER A 25 -2.52 -2.52 3.58
C SER A 25 -3.70 -3.39 4.04
N GLY A 26 -4.14 -3.25 5.29
CA GLY A 26 -5.30 -3.98 5.81
C GLY A 26 -6.63 -3.52 5.20
N GLY A 27 -6.87 -2.21 5.15
CA GLY A 27 -8.12 -1.64 4.64
C GLY A 27 -8.34 -1.91 3.16
N LEU A 28 -7.31 -1.71 2.32
CA LEU A 28 -7.39 -2.00 0.90
C LEU A 28 -7.55 -3.50 0.61
N SER A 29 -6.90 -4.37 1.39
CA SER A 29 -7.06 -5.82 1.23
C SER A 29 -8.47 -6.27 1.57
N CYS A 30 -9.03 -5.78 2.68
CA CYS A 30 -10.41 -6.04 3.08
C CYS A 30 -11.41 -5.52 2.04
N ALA A 31 -11.25 -4.27 1.60
CA ALA A 31 -12.14 -3.64 0.62
C ALA A 31 -12.12 -4.38 -0.72
N LYS A 32 -10.93 -4.78 -1.19
CA LYS A 32 -10.77 -5.54 -2.42
C LYS A 32 -11.51 -6.88 -2.35
N GLU A 33 -11.34 -7.61 -1.25
CA GLU A 33 -11.98 -8.91 -1.07
C GLU A 33 -13.51 -8.78 -1.03
N ALA A 34 -14.04 -7.82 -0.26
CA ALA A 34 -15.47 -7.55 -0.20
C ALA A 34 -16.05 -7.18 -1.57
N ALA A 35 -15.34 -6.37 -2.37
CA ALA A 35 -15.77 -6.02 -3.72
C ALA A 35 -15.80 -7.24 -4.67
N ILE A 36 -14.83 -8.16 -4.55
CA ILE A 36 -14.82 -9.43 -5.33
C ILE A 36 -16.04 -10.29 -4.99
N LEU A 37 -16.50 -10.26 -3.74
CA LEU A 37 -17.72 -10.94 -3.28
C LEU A 37 -19.01 -10.22 -3.67
N GLY A 38 -18.94 -9.20 -4.53
CA GLY A 38 -20.09 -8.48 -5.07
C GLY A 38 -20.69 -7.44 -4.11
N LYS A 39 -19.97 -7.07 -3.05
CA LYS A 39 -20.41 -6.02 -2.11
C LYS A 39 -20.09 -4.63 -2.66
N LYS A 40 -21.00 -3.68 -2.43
CA LYS A 40 -20.78 -2.25 -2.71
C LYS A 40 -19.95 -1.65 -1.58
N VAL A 41 -18.67 -1.39 -1.85
CA VAL A 41 -17.69 -0.96 -0.83
C VAL A 41 -17.30 0.51 -1.03
N MET A 42 -17.21 1.27 0.06
CA MET A 42 -16.59 2.60 0.10
C MET A 42 -15.28 2.54 0.89
N VAL A 43 -14.20 3.09 0.34
CA VAL A 43 -12.91 3.23 1.04
C VAL A 43 -12.63 4.71 1.25
N LEU A 44 -12.37 5.09 2.49
CA LEU A 44 -12.00 6.44 2.88
C LEU A 44 -10.55 6.44 3.35
N ASP A 45 -9.69 7.22 2.70
CA ASP A 45 -8.30 7.40 3.11
C ASP A 45 -7.96 8.88 3.16
N PHE A 46 -7.35 9.29 4.27
CA PHE A 46 -6.87 10.64 4.46
C PHE A 46 -5.59 10.62 5.28
N VAL A 47 -4.56 11.28 4.77
CA VAL A 47 -3.26 11.38 5.43
C VAL A 47 -3.14 12.78 6.02
N VAL A 48 -3.20 12.86 7.34
CA VAL A 48 -2.88 14.09 8.07
C VAL A 48 -1.39 14.39 7.83
N PRO A 49 -1.02 15.58 7.30
CA PRO A 49 0.37 15.93 7.09
C PRO A 49 1.18 15.91 8.39
N SER A 50 2.47 15.57 8.30
CA SER A 50 3.40 15.67 9.43
C SER A 50 3.57 17.14 9.89
N PRO A 51 4.15 17.40 11.06
CA PRO A 51 4.47 18.77 11.49
C PRO A 51 5.35 19.54 10.49
N GLN A 52 6.15 18.84 9.68
CA GLN A 52 6.97 19.42 8.61
C GLN A 52 6.22 19.58 7.29
N GLY A 53 4.92 19.26 7.24
CA GLY A 53 4.07 19.39 6.06
C GLY A 53 4.17 18.22 5.07
N SER A 54 4.85 17.13 5.41
CA SER A 54 4.95 15.97 4.52
C SER A 54 3.65 15.16 4.53
N SER A 55 3.14 14.80 3.36
CA SER A 55 2.00 13.90 3.17
C SER A 55 2.26 12.98 1.96
N TRP A 56 1.44 11.96 1.78
CA TRP A 56 1.62 10.93 0.75
C TRP A 56 0.26 10.43 0.24
N GLY A 57 0.30 9.57 -0.79
CA GLY A 57 -0.90 9.04 -1.45
C GLY A 57 -1.50 7.79 -0.77
N LEU A 58 -2.45 7.17 -1.46
CA LEU A 58 -3.11 5.93 -1.03
C LEU A 58 -2.09 4.80 -0.77
N GLY A 59 -2.45 3.82 0.07
CA GLY A 59 -1.65 2.62 0.35
C GLY A 59 -1.12 2.55 1.79
N GLY A 60 -1.29 3.64 2.54
CA GLY A 60 -0.93 3.74 3.96
C GLY A 60 0.57 3.65 4.23
N THR A 61 0.90 3.38 5.50
CA THR A 61 2.27 3.48 6.02
C THR A 61 3.25 2.56 5.29
N CYS A 62 2.94 1.27 5.15
CA CYS A 62 3.90 0.29 4.64
C CYS A 62 4.37 0.61 3.21
N VAL A 63 3.46 1.13 2.37
CA VAL A 63 3.75 1.54 0.99
C VAL A 63 4.55 2.84 0.94
N ASN A 64 4.11 3.86 1.67
CA ASN A 64 4.61 5.22 1.46
C ASN A 64 5.80 5.58 2.36
N VAL A 65 5.80 5.15 3.62
CA VAL A 65 6.76 5.61 4.66
C VAL A 65 7.19 4.49 5.61
N GLY A 66 7.05 3.24 5.19
CA GLY A 66 7.26 2.06 6.01
C GLY A 66 8.07 1.01 5.27
N CYS A 67 7.55 -0.22 5.20
CA CYS A 67 8.28 -1.39 4.74
C CYS A 67 8.94 -1.22 3.36
N ILE A 68 8.24 -0.64 2.39
CA ILE A 68 8.71 -0.49 1.01
C ILE A 68 9.92 0.45 0.93
N PRO A 69 9.82 1.75 1.28
CA PRO A 69 10.99 2.64 1.24
C PRO A 69 12.08 2.17 2.21
N LYS A 70 11.73 1.62 3.38
CA LYS A 70 12.70 1.06 4.32
C LYS A 70 13.52 -0.08 3.71
N LYS A 71 12.89 -1.01 2.98
CA LYS A 71 13.60 -2.14 2.36
C LYS A 71 14.46 -1.69 1.18
N LEU A 72 14.01 -0.70 0.41
CA LEU A 72 14.81 -0.10 -0.67
C LEU A 72 16.08 0.58 -0.12
N MET A 73 15.96 1.39 0.94
CA MET A 73 17.11 2.02 1.60
C MET A 73 18.05 0.97 2.20
N HIS A 74 17.49 -0.07 2.83
CA HIS A 74 18.29 -1.17 3.35
C HIS A 74 19.06 -1.90 2.24
N GLN A 75 18.44 -2.14 1.08
CA GLN A 75 19.11 -2.77 -0.05
C GLN A 75 20.24 -1.91 -0.61
N ALA A 76 20.08 -0.58 -0.64
CA ALA A 76 21.17 0.32 -1.02
C ALA A 76 22.37 0.20 -0.06
N ALA A 77 22.12 0.09 1.24
CA ALA A 77 23.18 -0.15 2.23
C ALA A 77 23.87 -1.51 2.01
N LEU A 78 23.10 -2.57 1.75
CA LEU A 78 23.65 -3.89 1.43
C LEU A 78 24.49 -3.88 0.16
N LEU A 79 24.12 -3.10 -0.86
CA LEU A 79 24.90 -2.95 -2.08
C LEU A 79 26.27 -2.32 -1.80
N GLY A 80 26.33 -1.32 -0.92
CA GLY A 80 27.60 -0.73 -0.49
C GLY A 80 28.54 -1.77 0.12
N GLN A 81 28.02 -2.64 0.99
CA GLN A 81 28.78 -3.74 1.57
C GLN A 81 29.18 -4.79 0.53
N ALA A 82 28.25 -5.18 -0.34
CA ALA A 82 28.49 -6.16 -1.39
C ALA A 82 29.58 -5.70 -2.37
N LEU A 83 29.63 -4.41 -2.70
CA LEU A 83 30.72 -3.84 -3.49
C LEU A 83 32.07 -4.02 -2.78
N GLN A 84 32.17 -3.67 -1.49
CA GLN A 84 33.42 -3.88 -0.74
C GLN A 84 33.85 -5.35 -0.72
N ASP A 85 32.92 -6.26 -0.47
CA ASP A 85 33.21 -7.69 -0.42
C ASP A 85 33.54 -8.29 -1.80
N SER A 86 33.01 -7.73 -2.89
CA SER A 86 33.28 -8.21 -4.26
C SER A 86 34.78 -8.25 -4.61
N ARG A 87 35.59 -7.36 -4.03
CA ARG A 87 37.06 -7.38 -4.21
C ARG A 87 37.70 -8.68 -3.73
N LYS A 88 37.17 -9.28 -2.65
CA LYS A 88 37.63 -10.58 -2.13
C LYS A 88 37.29 -11.74 -3.07
N PHE A 89 36.33 -11.53 -3.98
CA PHE A 89 35.92 -12.49 -5.00
C PHE A 89 36.56 -12.21 -6.37
N GLY A 90 37.58 -11.35 -6.44
CA GLY A 90 38.35 -11.11 -7.67
C GLY A 90 37.81 -10.00 -8.57
N TRP A 91 36.80 -9.24 -8.12
CA TRP A 91 36.32 -8.06 -8.84
C TRP A 91 37.30 -6.89 -8.66
N ASP A 92 37.83 -6.38 -9.78
CA ASP A 92 38.68 -5.19 -9.80
C ASP A 92 37.97 -4.01 -10.49
N TYR A 93 37.99 -2.86 -9.84
CA TYR A 93 37.34 -1.64 -10.31
C TYR A 93 38.00 -0.42 -9.66
N SER A 94 38.15 0.66 -10.43
CA SER A 94 38.59 1.96 -9.91
C SER A 94 37.43 2.64 -9.18
N GLN A 95 37.59 2.96 -7.89
CA GLN A 95 36.66 3.86 -7.22
C GLN A 95 36.89 5.29 -7.75
N GLN A 96 35.98 5.77 -8.59
CA GLN A 96 35.86 7.21 -8.81
C GLN A 96 35.00 7.75 -7.65
N GLY A 97 35.58 8.67 -6.88
CA GLY A 97 35.02 9.15 -5.62
C GLY A 97 33.67 9.86 -5.77
N ALA A 98 32.93 9.87 -4.66
CA ALA A 98 31.78 10.74 -4.41
C ALA A 98 32.22 12.19 -4.12
#